data_AF-A0A973MB75-F1
#
_entry.id   AF-A0A973MB75-F1
#
_cell.length_a   1.000
_cell.length_b   1.000
_cell.length_c   1.000
_cell.angle_alpha   90.00
_cell.angle_beta   90.00
_cell.angle_gamma   90.00
#
_symmetry.space_group_name_H-M   'P 1'
#
loop_
_entity.id
_entity.type
_entity.pdbx_description
1 polymer ?
#
loop_
_entity_poly.entity_id
_entity_poly.type
_entity_poly.pdbx_seq_one_letter_code
_entity_poly.pdbx_strand_id
1 'polypeptide(L)' 'MMTTMTNYALLWTDPNGVPRSSAVAYDEKSADRRKAELEDAGCTEVEIVETKPGTLPEPRG' A
#
# COMPACT_ATOMS: atom_id res chain seq x y z
N MET A 1 -19.27 12.11 15.46
CA MET A 1 -18.73 10.74 15.55
C MET A 1 -17.36 10.75 14.89
N MET A 2 -16.33 10.24 15.56
CA MET A 2 -14.99 10.14 14.96
C MET A 2 -14.99 8.92 14.06
N THR A 3 -15.14 9.12 12.76
CA THR A 3 -14.89 8.06 11.78
C THR A 3 -13.39 7.82 11.81
N THR A 4 -12.95 6.74 12.47
CA THR A 4 -11.54 6.32 12.40
C THR A 4 -11.25 6.04 10.93
N MET A 5 -10.58 6.98 10.26
CA MET A 5 -10.26 6.87 8.85
C MET A 5 -9.10 5.89 8.74
N THR A 6 -9.38 4.60 8.50
CA THR A 6 -8.34 3.61 8.23
C THR A 6 -7.66 3.98 6.93
N ASN A 7 -6.34 4.11 6.97
CA ASN A 7 -5.55 4.36 5.77
C ASN A 7 -4.87 3.05 5.38
N TYR A 8 -4.48 2.94 4.11
CA TYR A 8 -3.85 1.75 3.58
C TYR A 8 -2.59 2.14 2.83
N ALA A 9 -1.50 1.44 3.05
CA ALA A 9 -0.30 1.54 2.22
C ALA A 9 -0.17 0.26 1.39
N LEU A 10 0.60 0.33 0.31
CA LEU A 10 0.91 -0.84 -0.50
C LEU A 10 2.39 -1.15 -0.37
N LEU A 11 2.69 -2.44 -0.25
CA LEU A 11 4.02 -3.02 -0.40
C LEU A 11 3.99 -3.87 -1.67
N TRP A 12 5.03 -3.81 -2.48
CA TRP A 12 5.14 -4.68 -3.66
C TRP A 12 6.59 -4.85 -4.06
N THR A 13 6.87 -5.92 -4.78
CA THR A 13 8.15 -6.15 -5.46
C THR A 13 7.99 -5.74 -6.91
N ASP A 14 8.84 -4.82 -7.38
CA ASP A 14 8.80 -4.37 -8.77
C ASP A 14 9.24 -5.49 -9.73
N PRO A 15 9.04 -5.34 -11.06
CA PRO A 15 9.43 -6.36 -12.02
C PRO A 15 10.94 -6.67 -12.06
N ASN A 16 11.76 -5.79 -11.47
CA ASN A 16 13.21 -5.98 -11.34
C ASN A 16 13.59 -6.71 -10.04
N GLY A 17 12.61 -7.12 -9.23
CA GLY A 17 12.83 -7.79 -7.95
C GLY A 17 13.11 -6.85 -6.78
N VAL A 18 12.84 -5.55 -6.91
CA VAL A 18 13.11 -4.55 -5.87
C VAL A 18 11.86 -4.32 -5.02
N PRO A 19 11.93 -4.51 -3.69
CA PRO A 19 10.84 -4.16 -2.79
C PRO A 19 10.58 -2.65 -2.77
N ARG A 20 9.32 -2.27 -2.85
CA ARG A 20 8.81 -0.90 -2.89
C ARG A 20 7.63 -0.76 -1.95
N SER A 21 7.42 0.46 -1.48
CA SER A 21 6.27 0.83 -0.66
C SER A 21 5.64 2.12 -1.17
N SER A 22 4.35 2.27 -0.93
CA SER A 22 3.64 3.53 -1.14
C SER A 22 3.93 4.49 0.00
N ALA A 23 4.39 5.69 -0.34
CA ALA A 23 4.51 6.79 0.62
C ALA A 23 3.15 7.44 0.95
N VAL A 24 2.10 7.11 0.19
CA VAL A 24 0.76 7.69 0.34
C VAL A 24 -0.17 6.68 0.99
N ALA A 25 -0.91 7.17 1.98
CA ALA A 25 -2.02 6.51 2.65
C ALA A 25 -3.29 6.62 1.78
N TYR A 26 -3.84 5.47 1.38
CA TYR A 26 -5.04 5.33 0.56
C TYR A 26 -6.27 5.04 1.43
N ASP A 27 -7.46 5.36 0.92
CA ASP A 27 -8.68 4.64 1.32
C ASP A 27 -8.68 3.22 0.72
N GLU A 28 -9.52 2.33 1.26
CA GLU A 28 -9.58 0.92 0.86
C GLU A 28 -9.76 0.74 -0.67
N LYS A 29 -10.69 1.49 -1.29
CA LYS A 29 -10.98 1.37 -2.72
C LYS A 29 -9.82 1.85 -3.58
N SER A 30 -9.16 2.92 -3.16
CA SER A 30 -7.97 3.43 -3.82
C SER A 30 -6.81 2.45 -3.71
N ALA A 31 -6.68 1.75 -2.57
CA ALA A 31 -5.66 0.72 -2.36
C ALA A 31 -5.89 -0.50 -3.26
N ASP A 32 -7.12 -0.99 -3.35
CA ASP A 32 -7.50 -2.10 -4.22
C ASP A 32 -7.23 -1.78 -5.70
N ARG A 33 -7.62 -0.58 -6.15
CA ARG A 33 -7.33 -0.14 -7.52
C ARG A 33 -5.83 -0.10 -7.77
N ARG A 34 -5.06 0.44 -6.82
CA ARG A 34 -3.61 0.54 -6.96
C ARG A 34 -2.93 -0.83 -6.99
N LYS A 35 -3.44 -1.78 -6.21
CA LYS A 35 -2.97 -3.17 -6.24
C LYS A 35 -3.17 -3.78 -7.63
N ALA A 36 -4.37 -3.65 -8.20
CA ALA A 36 -4.65 -4.15 -9.55
C ALA A 36 -3.72 -3.52 -10.62
N GLU A 37 -3.45 -2.22 -10.53
CA GLU A 37 -2.49 -1.55 -11.43
C GLU A 37 -1.06 -2.10 -11.30
N LEU A 38 -0.64 -2.46 -10.07
CA LEU A 38 0.69 -3.03 -9.82
C LEU A 38 0.81 -4.45 -10.35
N GLU A 39 -0.22 -5.27 -10.13
CA GLU A 39 -0.29 -6.63 -10.68
C GLU A 39 -0.29 -6.61 -12.22
N ASP A 40 -1.04 -5.69 -12.85
CA ASP A 40 -1.07 -5.52 -14.32
C ASP A 40 0.29 -5.00 -14.85
N ALA A 41 1.00 -4.18 -14.07
CA ALA A 41 2.36 -3.73 -14.39
C ALA A 41 3.43 -4.81 -14.21
N GLY A 42 3.06 -6.03 -13.80
CA GLY A 42 3.98 -7.15 -13.57
C GLY A 42 4.74 -7.08 -12.25
N CYS A 43 4.28 -6.27 -11.29
CA CYS A 43 4.78 -6.29 -9.92
C CYS A 43 4.26 -7.55 -9.20
N THR A 44 5.07 -8.09 -8.30
CA THR A 44 4.76 -9.29 -7.52
C THR A 44 4.70 -8.94 -6.03
N GLU A 45 4.24 -9.88 -5.20
CA GLU A 45 4.18 -9.70 -3.73
C GLU A 45 3.41 -8.43 -3.30
N VAL A 46 2.34 -8.09 -4.04
CA VAL A 46 1.56 -6.87 -3.79
C VAL A 46 0.64 -7.08 -2.57
N GLU A 47 0.96 -6.39 -1.48
CA GLU A 47 0.25 -6.46 -0.21
C GLU A 47 -0.31 -5.08 0.16
N ILE A 48 -1.58 -5.05 0.58
CA ILE A 48 -2.22 -3.87 1.15
C ILE A 48 -2.11 -3.98 2.66
N VAL A 49 -1.46 -3.00 3.30
CA VAL A 49 -1.27 -2.95 4.75
C VAL A 49 -2.04 -1.79 5.35
N GLU A 50 -2.78 -2.05 6.42
CA GLU A 50 -3.44 -0.99 7.18
C GLU A 50 -2.39 -0.08 7.82
N THR A 51 -2.58 1.23 7.68
CA THR A 51 -1.78 2.26 8.29
C THR A 51 -2.68 3.28 8.99
N LYS A 52 -2.13 3.94 10.01
CA LYS A 52 -2.88 4.94 10.76
C LYS A 52 -2.74 6.31 10.11
N PRO A 53 -3.82 7.11 10.01
CA PRO A 53 -3.71 8.50 9.61
C PRO A 53 -2.74 9.22 10.54
N GLY A 54 -1.71 9.84 9.98
CA GLY A 54 -0.69 10.57 10.75
C GLY A 54 0.36 9.68 11.43
N THR A 55 0.41 8.38 11.14
CA THR A 55 1.52 7.50 11.55
C THR A 55 2.13 6.86 10.31
N LEU A 56 3.37 7.21 9.98
CA LEU A 56 4.14 6.48 8.98
C LEU A 56 4.42 5.08 9.53
N PRO A 57 4.02 4.00 8.84
CA PRO A 57 4.40 2.66 9.27
C PRO A 57 5.90 2.50 9.07
N GLU A 58 6.61 2.02 10.09
CA GLU A 58 8.04 1.73 9.96
C GLU A 58 8.25 0.71 8.84
N PRO A 59 9.17 0.96 7.88
CA PRO A 59 9.54 -0.07 6.91
C PRO A 59 10.10 -1.26 7.68
N ARG A 60 9.63 -2.47 7.33
CA ARG A 60 10.08 -3.72 7.97
C ARG A 60 11.62 -3.77 7.95
N GLY A 61 12.20 -3.75 9.16
CA GLY A 61 13.59 -4.16 9.40
C GLY A 61 13.73 -5.67 9.40
#